data_AF-A0A068LAW6-F1
#
_entry.id   AF-A0A068LAW6-F1
#
_cell.length_a   1.000
_cell.length_b   1.000
_cell.length_c   1.000
_cell.angle_alpha   90.00
_cell.angle_beta   90.00
_cell.angle_gamma   90.00
#
_symmetry.space_group_name_H-M   'P 1'
#
loop_
_entity.id
_entity.type
_entity.pdbx_description
1 polymer ?
#
loop_
_entity_poly.entity_id
_entity_poly.type
_entity_poly.pdbx_seq_one_letter_code
_entity_poly.pdbx_strand_id
1 'polypeptide(L)'
;MAPFVCSTLIISLGLGTTMTFASTHWYLAWMGIEINTLAIIPLMTQNHNPRTIEATTKYFFAQATASATLLFAAVSNAFLTGGWDILQTNHPLTSTLITLALAMKIGLAPLHSWMPEVMQGVSLLTGLTLSTWQKLAPLCLIYQIQPNSPSVFTTLGLLSVIVGGWGGLNQIQLRKILAYSSIAHLGWMIIILPFSSPLTLLTLFTYLMMTFSLFSSFMLIRTTHINSLSTSWAKIPALTASVPLILLSLGGLPPLTGFLPKWLILQELTKQDLTPIATLAALSSLFSLYFYLRLSYTMTLTMSPNNPTGTLPWRLNPRHNTLPLALTTTTTIFLLPATPAILALFTL
;
A
#
# COMPACT_ATOMS: atom_id res chain seq x y z
N MET A 1 -20.08 -17.01 -1.36
CA MET A 1 -20.90 -15.83 -0.94
C MET A 1 -21.85 -15.49 -2.07
N ALA A 2 -23.11 -15.13 -1.78
CA ALA A 2 -24.06 -14.74 -2.81
C ALA A 2 -23.58 -13.45 -3.53
N PRO A 3 -23.76 -13.34 -4.85
CA PRO A 3 -23.23 -12.22 -5.63
C PRO A 3 -23.79 -10.86 -5.16
N PHE A 4 -25.06 -10.81 -4.79
CA PHE A 4 -25.70 -9.62 -4.23
C PHE A 4 -25.08 -9.17 -2.90
N VAL A 5 -24.69 -10.11 -2.03
CA VAL A 5 -24.01 -9.78 -0.77
C VAL A 5 -22.60 -9.23 -1.06
N CYS A 6 -21.95 -9.71 -2.13
CA CYS A 6 -20.63 -9.21 -2.52
C CYS A 6 -20.72 -7.78 -3.03
N SER A 7 -21.70 -7.49 -3.89
CA SER A 7 -21.90 -6.13 -4.39
C SER A 7 -22.28 -5.17 -3.26
N THR A 8 -23.16 -5.55 -2.32
CA THR A 8 -23.51 -4.67 -1.19
C THR A 8 -22.30 -4.38 -0.30
N LEU A 9 -21.43 -5.36 -0.03
CA LEU A 9 -20.20 -5.14 0.74
C LEU A 9 -19.18 -4.26 0.01
N ILE A 10 -19.08 -4.36 -1.31
CA ILE A 10 -18.22 -3.47 -2.10
C ILE A 10 -18.79 -2.04 -2.11
N ILE A 11 -20.11 -1.89 -2.19
CA ILE A 11 -20.76 -0.57 -2.12
C ILE A 11 -20.55 0.04 -0.72
N SER A 12 -20.67 -0.75 0.36
CA SER A 12 -20.43 -0.23 1.72
C SER A 12 -18.97 0.17 1.93
N LEU A 13 -18.00 -0.53 1.33
CA LEU A 13 -16.59 -0.09 1.27
C LEU A 13 -16.42 1.25 0.55
N GLY A 14 -17.16 1.46 -0.54
CA GLY A 14 -17.20 2.76 -1.21
C GLY A 14 -17.75 3.85 -0.31
N LEU A 15 -18.93 3.60 0.27
CA LEU A 15 -19.65 4.54 1.13
C LEU A 15 -18.81 4.96 2.35
N GLY A 16 -18.16 4.02 3.02
CA GLY A 16 -17.30 4.33 4.17
C GLY A 16 -16.15 5.27 3.78
N THR A 17 -15.45 4.99 2.68
CA THR A 17 -14.39 5.88 2.18
C THR A 17 -14.91 7.26 1.75
N THR A 18 -16.03 7.35 1.04
CA THR A 18 -16.60 8.64 0.64
C THR A 18 -17.06 9.47 1.83
N MET A 19 -17.59 8.81 2.87
CA MET A 19 -18.01 9.47 4.11
C MET A 19 -16.80 10.08 4.84
N THR A 20 -15.65 9.39 4.87
CA THR A 20 -14.41 9.95 5.42
C THR A 20 -13.84 11.11 4.60
N PHE A 21 -14.01 11.10 3.28
CA PHE A 21 -13.52 12.20 2.45
C PHE A 21 -14.37 13.46 2.60
N ALA A 22 -15.69 13.29 2.76
CA ALA A 22 -16.62 14.40 2.93
C ALA A 22 -16.70 14.92 4.38
N SER A 23 -16.15 14.18 5.36
CA SER A 23 -16.29 14.54 6.76
C SER A 23 -15.47 15.77 7.14
N THR A 24 -16.10 16.70 7.85
CA THR A 24 -15.42 17.79 8.59
C THR A 24 -15.33 17.50 10.09
N HIS A 25 -16.23 16.66 10.60
CA HIS A 25 -16.37 16.32 12.02
C HIS A 25 -15.73 14.96 12.33
N TRP A 26 -14.93 14.88 13.41
CA TRP A 26 -14.20 13.66 13.81
C TRP A 26 -15.08 12.42 13.98
N TYR A 27 -16.26 12.56 14.58
CA TYR A 27 -17.20 11.44 14.74
C TYR A 27 -17.64 10.84 13.40
N LEU A 28 -17.87 11.68 12.38
CA LEU A 28 -18.30 11.23 11.06
C LEU A 28 -17.16 10.54 10.30
N ALA A 29 -15.94 11.07 10.44
CA ALA A 29 -14.72 10.41 9.98
C ALA A 29 -14.53 9.03 10.62
N TRP A 30 -14.71 8.93 11.93
CA TRP A 30 -14.61 7.66 12.65
C TRP A 30 -15.65 6.64 12.16
N MET A 31 -16.91 7.06 11.98
CA MET A 31 -17.97 6.20 11.48
C MET A 31 -17.67 5.67 10.07
N GLY A 32 -17.15 6.52 9.18
CA GLY A 32 -16.75 6.09 7.82
C GLY A 32 -15.64 5.04 7.84
N ILE A 33 -14.65 5.18 8.74
CA ILE A 33 -13.61 4.17 8.91
C ILE A 33 -14.17 2.86 9.48
N GLU A 34 -15.13 2.91 10.42
CA GLU A 34 -15.74 1.69 10.97
C GLU A 34 -16.63 0.95 9.97
N ILE A 35 -17.32 1.69 9.09
CA ILE A 35 -18.04 1.06 7.98
C ILE A 35 -17.05 0.31 7.08
N ASN A 36 -15.87 0.88 6.81
CA ASN A 36 -14.83 0.22 6.01
C ASN A 36 -14.27 -1.05 6.67
N THR A 37 -14.03 -1.03 7.99
CA THR A 37 -13.52 -2.20 8.74
C THR A 37 -14.55 -3.32 8.74
N LEU A 38 -15.81 -3.01 9.02
CA LEU A 38 -16.89 -4.01 9.06
C LEU A 38 -17.21 -4.57 7.66
N ALA A 39 -17.15 -3.75 6.62
CA ALA A 39 -17.44 -4.19 5.25
C ALA A 39 -16.37 -5.14 4.68
N ILE A 40 -15.10 -4.98 5.03
CA ILE A 40 -14.04 -5.85 4.48
C ILE A 40 -13.94 -7.22 5.17
N ILE A 41 -14.36 -7.35 6.43
CA ILE A 41 -14.20 -8.62 7.19
C ILE A 41 -14.85 -9.81 6.48
N PRO A 42 -16.11 -9.75 5.99
CA PRO A 42 -16.71 -10.86 5.25
C PRO A 42 -16.04 -11.12 3.89
N LEU A 43 -15.47 -10.10 3.26
CA LEU A 43 -14.71 -10.27 2.02
C LEU A 43 -13.42 -11.05 2.27
N MET A 44 -12.78 -10.90 3.43
CA MET A 44 -11.58 -11.65 3.77
C MET A 44 -11.85 -13.13 4.12
N THR A 45 -13.03 -13.46 4.67
CA THR A 45 -13.40 -14.83 5.07
C THR A 45 -13.99 -15.69 3.94
N GLN A 46 -13.98 -15.23 2.69
CA GLN A 46 -14.63 -15.90 1.55
C GLN A 46 -14.29 -17.39 1.39
N ASN A 47 -13.05 -17.79 1.65
CA ASN A 47 -12.57 -19.16 1.39
C ASN A 47 -12.68 -20.09 2.61
N HIS A 48 -13.31 -19.68 3.72
CA HIS A 48 -13.59 -20.48 4.94
C HIS A 48 -12.44 -21.38 5.46
N ASN A 49 -11.19 -21.05 5.14
CA ASN A 49 -10.02 -21.78 5.60
C ASN A 49 -9.64 -21.30 7.01
N PRO A 50 -9.06 -22.17 7.86
CA PRO A 50 -8.63 -21.76 9.20
C PRO A 50 -7.65 -20.58 9.15
N ARG A 51 -6.75 -20.57 8.14
CA ARG A 51 -5.81 -19.48 7.91
C ARG A 51 -6.47 -18.17 7.49
N THR A 52 -7.52 -18.22 6.68
CA THR A 52 -8.27 -17.00 6.32
C THR A 52 -8.98 -16.45 7.56
N ILE A 53 -9.56 -17.32 8.39
CA ILE A 53 -10.23 -16.93 9.63
C ILE A 53 -9.24 -16.30 10.60
N GLU A 54 -8.07 -16.91 10.83
CA GLU A 54 -7.01 -16.34 11.68
C GLU A 54 -6.52 -14.98 11.16
N ALA A 55 -6.34 -14.83 9.85
CA ALA A 55 -6.00 -13.53 9.27
C ALA A 55 -7.10 -12.48 9.52
N THR A 56 -8.37 -12.86 9.39
CA THR A 56 -9.49 -11.94 9.64
C THR A 56 -9.59 -11.52 11.10
N THR A 57 -9.34 -12.43 12.04
CA THR A 57 -9.36 -12.10 13.47
C THR A 57 -8.20 -11.17 13.83
N LYS A 58 -6.99 -11.42 13.31
CA LYS A 58 -5.84 -10.50 13.47
C LYS A 58 -6.11 -9.11 12.91
N TYR A 59 -6.72 -9.04 11.73
CA TYR A 59 -7.14 -7.76 11.14
C TYR A 59 -8.17 -7.05 12.01
N PHE A 60 -9.22 -7.76 12.45
CA PHE A 60 -10.28 -7.19 13.28
C PHE A 60 -9.72 -6.58 14.57
N PHE A 61 -8.91 -7.32 15.32
CA PHE A 61 -8.33 -6.80 16.56
C PHE A 61 -7.46 -5.57 16.31
N ALA A 62 -6.54 -5.62 15.34
CA ALA A 62 -5.66 -4.48 15.06
C ALA A 62 -6.45 -3.22 14.64
N GLN A 63 -7.52 -3.40 13.86
CA GLN A 63 -8.31 -2.28 13.34
C GLN A 63 -9.32 -1.73 14.35
N ALA A 64 -9.87 -2.59 15.22
CA ALA A 64 -10.76 -2.21 16.31
C ALA A 64 -9.99 -1.48 17.42
N THR A 65 -8.77 -1.92 17.75
CA THR A 65 -7.92 -1.15 18.68
C THR A 65 -7.59 0.22 18.11
N ALA A 66 -7.24 0.28 16.83
CA ALA A 66 -6.94 1.54 16.16
C ALA A 66 -8.14 2.50 16.12
N SER A 67 -9.35 2.00 15.82
CA SER A 67 -10.54 2.85 15.81
C SER A 67 -10.98 3.28 17.21
N ALA A 68 -10.86 2.42 18.22
CA ALA A 68 -11.11 2.79 19.61
C ALA A 68 -10.13 3.89 20.08
N THR A 69 -8.83 3.77 19.74
CA THR A 69 -7.85 4.82 20.05
C THR A 69 -8.14 6.13 19.32
N LEU A 70 -8.64 6.08 18.08
CA LEU A 70 -9.02 7.27 17.32
C LEU A 70 -10.22 7.99 17.98
N LEU A 71 -11.25 7.24 18.38
CA LEU A 71 -12.41 7.82 19.06
C LEU A 71 -12.01 8.42 20.41
N PHE A 72 -11.18 7.71 21.19
CA PHE A 72 -10.65 8.23 22.45
C PHE A 72 -9.86 9.53 22.26
N ALA A 73 -9.03 9.61 21.23
CA ALA A 73 -8.27 10.80 20.91
C ALA A 73 -9.17 11.97 20.44
N ALA A 74 -10.23 11.68 19.68
CA ALA A 74 -11.21 12.68 19.25
C ALA A 74 -12.03 13.22 20.42
N VAL A 75 -12.52 12.36 21.32
CA VAL A 75 -13.29 12.76 22.52
C VAL A 75 -12.41 13.58 23.47
N SER A 76 -11.16 13.17 23.69
CA SER A 76 -10.22 13.96 24.50
C SER A 76 -9.89 15.31 23.86
N ASN A 77 -9.79 15.39 22.52
CA ASN A 77 -9.63 16.67 21.83
C ASN A 77 -10.85 17.58 22.05
N ALA A 78 -12.06 17.04 21.91
CA ALA A 78 -13.30 17.77 22.16
C ALA A 78 -13.44 18.21 23.62
N PHE A 79 -12.99 17.40 24.58
CA PHE A 79 -12.98 17.76 25.99
C PHE A 79 -12.02 18.92 26.29
N LEU A 80 -10.85 18.94 25.65
CA LEU A 80 -9.83 19.98 25.87
C LEU A 80 -10.11 21.29 25.14
N THR A 81 -10.62 21.21 23.90
CA THR A 81 -10.77 22.38 23.02
C THR A 81 -12.21 22.80 22.75
N GLY A 82 -13.19 21.96 23.12
CA GLY A 82 -14.62 22.17 22.83
C GLY A 82 -15.01 21.92 21.38
N GLY A 83 -14.07 21.61 20.48
CA GLY A 83 -14.28 21.44 19.05
C GLY A 83 -14.23 19.99 18.58
N TRP A 84 -15.01 19.68 17.53
CA TRP A 84 -15.02 18.39 16.86
C TRP A 84 -14.48 18.43 15.43
N ASP A 85 -13.98 19.60 15.00
CA ASP A 85 -13.45 19.79 13.65
C ASP A 85 -12.09 19.09 13.47
N ILE A 86 -11.90 18.49 12.29
CA ILE A 86 -10.67 17.74 11.96
C ILE A 86 -9.44 18.67 11.91
N LEU A 87 -9.61 19.87 11.37
CA LEU A 87 -8.53 20.84 11.17
C LEU A 87 -7.98 21.42 12.49
N GLN A 88 -8.76 21.39 13.57
CA GLN A 88 -8.41 22.05 14.84
C GLN A 88 -7.93 21.03 15.89
N THR A 89 -6.82 20.34 15.62
CA THR A 89 -6.20 19.39 16.56
C THR A 89 -4.91 19.95 17.16
N ASN A 90 -5.04 20.98 18.00
CA ASN A 90 -3.89 21.74 18.49
C ASN A 90 -3.12 21.06 19.63
N HIS A 91 -3.75 20.20 20.42
CA HIS A 91 -3.08 19.61 21.58
C HIS A 91 -2.11 18.49 21.17
N PRO A 92 -0.82 18.52 21.58
CA PRO A 92 0.20 17.58 21.12
C PRO A 92 -0.10 16.12 21.51
N LEU A 93 -0.74 15.90 22.67
CA LEU A 93 -1.11 14.55 23.10
C LEU A 93 -2.24 13.96 22.25
N THR A 94 -3.24 14.76 21.84
CA THR A 94 -4.36 14.24 21.05
C THR A 94 -3.92 14.03 19.61
N SER A 95 -3.12 14.93 19.03
CA SER A 95 -2.56 14.75 17.69
C SER A 95 -1.61 13.54 17.60
N THR A 96 -0.78 13.27 18.61
CA THR A 96 0.04 12.06 18.66
C THR A 96 -0.79 10.78 18.77
N LEU A 97 -1.86 10.77 19.56
CA LEU A 97 -2.77 9.61 19.63
C LEU A 97 -3.52 9.37 18.32
N ILE A 98 -4.02 10.43 17.66
CA ILE A 98 -4.69 10.33 16.36
C ILE A 98 -3.71 9.79 15.31
N THR A 99 -2.48 10.31 15.27
CA THR A 99 -1.46 9.85 14.31
C THR A 99 -1.06 8.41 14.56
N LEU A 100 -0.89 7.97 15.81
CA LEU A 100 -0.63 6.55 16.14
C LEU A 100 -1.81 5.64 15.76
N ALA A 101 -3.05 6.09 16.00
CA ALA A 101 -4.25 5.35 15.62
C ALA A 101 -4.32 5.14 14.10
N LEU A 102 -4.13 6.22 13.32
CA LEU A 102 -4.11 6.15 11.86
C LEU A 102 -2.90 5.36 11.33
N ALA A 103 -1.74 5.48 11.98
CA ALA A 103 -0.55 4.69 11.68
C ALA A 103 -0.81 3.19 11.85
N MET A 104 -1.55 2.78 12.89
CA MET A 104 -1.95 1.39 13.08
C MET A 104 -2.89 0.91 11.96
N LYS A 105 -3.86 1.75 11.55
CA LYS A 105 -4.79 1.41 10.45
C LYS A 105 -4.09 1.19 9.11
N ILE A 106 -3.09 2.01 8.82
CA ILE A 106 -2.28 1.90 7.59
C ILE A 106 -1.15 0.86 7.76
N GLY A 107 -0.81 0.46 8.98
CA GLY A 107 0.25 -0.53 9.24
C GLY A 107 1.66 0.03 9.08
N LEU A 108 1.89 1.26 9.55
CA LEU A 108 3.24 1.83 9.68
C LEU A 108 3.99 1.17 10.83
N ALA A 109 5.32 1.13 10.74
CA ALA A 109 6.15 0.65 11.83
C ALA A 109 6.11 1.65 13.01
N PRO A 110 6.07 1.17 14.28
CA PRO A 110 6.20 -0.22 14.72
C PRO A 110 4.91 -1.07 14.63
N LEU A 111 3.75 -0.46 14.42
CA LEU A 111 2.41 -1.09 14.42
C LEU A 111 2.06 -1.86 13.12
N HIS A 112 3.08 -2.35 12.42
CA HIS A 112 3.00 -2.97 11.09
C HIS A 112 2.82 -4.49 11.11
N SER A 113 3.02 -5.14 12.26
CA SER A 113 3.13 -6.60 12.39
C SER A 113 1.91 -7.37 11.88
N TRP A 114 0.73 -6.78 11.96
CA TRP A 114 -0.50 -7.38 11.44
C TRP A 114 -0.50 -7.52 9.91
N MET A 115 0.14 -6.60 9.18
CA MET A 115 0.00 -6.49 7.72
C MET A 115 0.58 -7.72 6.98
N PRO A 116 1.82 -8.20 7.24
CA PRO A 116 2.35 -9.38 6.56
C PRO A 116 1.58 -10.67 6.83
N GLU A 117 1.07 -10.84 8.05
CA GLU A 117 0.32 -12.03 8.45
C GLU A 117 -1.05 -12.07 7.80
N VAL A 118 -1.77 -10.94 7.84
CA VAL A 118 -3.08 -10.81 7.20
C VAL A 118 -2.95 -11.03 5.70
N MET A 119 -2.05 -10.29 5.04
CA MET A 119 -1.82 -10.42 3.58
C MET A 119 -1.51 -11.85 3.15
N GLN A 120 -0.83 -12.63 3.98
CA GLN A 120 -0.51 -13.99 3.65
C GLN A 120 -1.74 -14.94 3.69
N GLY A 121 -2.69 -14.69 4.60
CA GLY A 121 -3.88 -15.51 4.78
C GLY A 121 -5.00 -15.24 3.76
N VAL A 122 -5.09 -14.02 3.23
CA VAL A 122 -6.15 -13.62 2.28
C VAL A 122 -5.86 -13.99 0.82
N SER A 123 -6.90 -13.94 -0.01
CA SER A 123 -6.81 -14.13 -1.47
C SER A 123 -6.09 -12.94 -2.13
N LEU A 124 -5.58 -13.11 -3.36
CA LEU A 124 -4.88 -12.02 -4.06
C LEU A 124 -5.79 -10.80 -4.32
N LEU A 125 -7.08 -11.02 -4.61
CA LEU A 125 -8.04 -9.95 -4.84
C LEU A 125 -8.31 -9.13 -3.57
N THR A 126 -8.47 -9.80 -2.44
CA THR A 126 -8.67 -9.14 -1.13
C THR A 126 -7.38 -8.52 -0.61
N GLY A 127 -6.22 -9.11 -0.92
CA GLY A 127 -4.91 -8.50 -0.68
C GLY A 127 -4.72 -7.21 -1.49
N LEU A 128 -5.18 -7.19 -2.74
CA LEU A 128 -5.20 -5.97 -3.56
C LEU A 128 -6.04 -4.89 -2.88
N THR A 129 -7.30 -5.16 -2.51
CA THR A 129 -8.16 -4.16 -1.86
C THR A 129 -7.61 -3.67 -0.53
N LEU A 130 -6.94 -4.55 0.24
CA LEU A 130 -6.28 -4.18 1.50
C LEU A 130 -5.05 -3.28 1.27
N SER A 131 -4.26 -3.57 0.25
CA SER A 131 -3.04 -2.81 -0.08
C SER A 131 -3.31 -1.45 -0.75
N THR A 132 -4.49 -1.27 -1.37
CA THR A 132 -4.87 -0.06 -2.10
C THR A 132 -6.02 0.68 -1.42
N TRP A 133 -7.23 0.14 -1.48
CA TRP A 133 -8.47 0.82 -1.05
C TRP A 133 -8.48 1.15 0.43
N GLN A 134 -8.08 0.19 1.28
CA GLN A 134 -8.07 0.39 2.75
C GLN A 134 -7.04 1.43 3.23
N LYS A 135 -6.12 1.86 2.36
CA LYS A 135 -5.15 2.92 2.69
C LYS A 135 -5.72 4.32 2.45
N LEU A 136 -6.73 4.46 1.58
CA LEU A 136 -7.24 5.75 1.13
C LEU A 136 -7.86 6.58 2.25
N ALA A 137 -8.83 6.03 2.99
CA ALA A 137 -9.52 6.76 4.05
C ALA A 137 -8.59 7.22 5.18
N PRO A 138 -7.74 6.34 5.77
CA PRO A 138 -6.79 6.78 6.78
C PRO A 138 -5.75 7.79 6.26
N LEU A 139 -5.23 7.63 5.03
CA LEU A 139 -4.29 8.60 4.46
C LEU A 139 -4.92 9.97 4.24
N CYS A 140 -6.20 10.03 3.84
CA CYS A 140 -6.91 11.29 3.71
C CYS A 140 -7.04 12.01 5.06
N LEU A 141 -7.32 11.29 6.14
CA LEU A 141 -7.35 11.90 7.47
C LEU A 141 -5.97 12.37 7.91
N ILE A 142 -4.90 11.60 7.64
CA ILE A 142 -3.54 12.07 7.92
C ILE A 142 -3.22 13.33 7.11
N TYR A 143 -3.64 13.39 5.85
CA TYR A 143 -3.46 14.57 4.99
C TYR A 143 -4.20 15.81 5.52
N GLN A 144 -5.40 15.63 6.11
CA GLN A 144 -6.19 16.73 6.67
C GLN A 144 -5.66 17.23 8.01
N ILE A 145 -5.00 16.38 8.80
CA ILE A 145 -4.40 16.79 10.07
C ILE A 145 -3.17 17.63 9.77
N GLN A 146 -3.19 18.91 10.17
CA GLN A 146 -1.99 19.71 10.13
C GLN A 146 -1.00 19.21 11.19
N PRO A 147 0.25 18.86 10.82
CA PRO A 147 1.20 18.32 11.77
C PRO A 147 1.69 19.41 12.73
N ASN A 148 1.32 19.31 14.01
CA ASN A 148 1.89 20.19 15.04
C ASN A 148 3.39 19.94 15.26
N SER A 149 3.86 18.71 15.01
CA SER A 149 5.28 18.36 15.07
C SER A 149 5.66 17.42 13.92
N PRO A 150 6.62 17.81 13.05
CA PRO A 150 7.05 16.97 11.92
C PRO A 150 7.87 15.76 12.37
N SER A 151 8.38 15.74 13.61
CA SER A 151 9.21 14.67 14.16
C SER A 151 8.49 13.32 14.23
N VAL A 152 7.20 13.31 14.59
CA VAL A 152 6.42 12.07 14.71
C VAL A 152 6.23 11.41 13.34
N PHE A 153 5.88 12.19 12.32
CA PHE A 153 5.71 11.69 10.96
C PHE A 153 7.03 11.21 10.34
N THR A 154 8.10 11.99 10.50
CA THR A 154 9.42 11.61 9.97
C THR A 154 9.97 10.35 10.64
N THR A 155 9.80 10.20 11.96
CA THR A 155 10.25 8.99 12.68
C THR A 155 9.44 7.74 12.30
N LEU A 156 8.11 7.81 12.27
CA LEU A 156 7.25 6.70 11.81
C LEU A 156 7.55 6.31 10.35
N GLY A 157 7.73 7.32 9.51
CA GLY A 157 8.05 7.13 8.10
C GLY A 157 9.42 6.47 7.89
N LEU A 158 10.47 6.95 8.56
CA LEU A 158 11.82 6.38 8.46
C LEU A 158 11.88 4.95 9.02
N LEU A 159 11.25 4.69 10.16
CA LEU A 159 11.15 3.33 10.72
C LEU A 159 10.44 2.37 9.77
N SER A 160 9.36 2.81 9.11
CA SER A 160 8.64 1.95 8.16
C SER A 160 9.41 1.66 6.88
N VAL A 161 10.22 2.60 6.36
CA VAL A 161 11.12 2.29 5.23
C VAL A 161 12.17 1.25 5.62
N ILE A 162 12.80 1.37 6.79
CA ILE A 162 13.81 0.41 7.28
C ILE A 162 13.20 -0.98 7.48
N VAL A 163 12.09 -1.05 8.22
CA VAL A 163 11.43 -2.32 8.54
C VAL A 163 10.83 -2.97 7.31
N GLY A 164 10.25 -2.19 6.40
CA GLY A 164 9.75 -2.69 5.11
C GLY A 164 10.88 -3.26 4.25
N GLY A 165 12.02 -2.58 4.18
CA GLY A 165 13.20 -3.04 3.46
C GLY A 165 13.75 -4.35 4.03
N TRP A 166 14.07 -4.37 5.33
CA TRP A 166 14.68 -5.52 5.98
C TRP A 166 13.73 -6.73 6.04
N GLY A 167 12.47 -6.51 6.43
CA GLY A 167 11.49 -7.57 6.61
C GLY A 167 11.16 -8.34 5.32
N GLY A 168 11.25 -7.67 4.17
CA GLY A 168 11.00 -8.28 2.85
C GLY A 168 12.07 -9.25 2.38
N LEU A 169 13.34 -9.06 2.81
CA LEU A 169 14.48 -9.88 2.36
C LEU A 169 14.30 -11.37 2.68
N ASN A 170 13.76 -11.69 3.85
CA ASN A 170 13.65 -13.06 4.34
C ASN A 170 12.38 -13.80 3.86
N GLN A 171 11.55 -13.19 3.01
CA GLN A 171 10.27 -13.78 2.62
C GLN A 171 10.36 -14.52 1.28
N ILE A 172 9.73 -15.70 1.21
CA ILE A 172 9.56 -16.52 -0.01
C ILE A 172 8.12 -16.43 -0.55
N GLN A 173 7.18 -15.97 0.26
CA GLN A 173 5.78 -15.83 -0.13
C GLN A 173 5.56 -14.47 -0.78
N LEU A 174 4.99 -14.45 -1.99
CA LEU A 174 4.80 -13.21 -2.76
C LEU A 174 3.92 -12.20 -2.00
N ARG A 175 2.87 -12.68 -1.32
CA ARG A 175 1.96 -11.80 -0.57
C ARG A 175 2.65 -11.11 0.61
N LYS A 176 3.59 -11.78 1.29
CA LYS A 176 4.40 -11.15 2.35
C LYS A 176 5.39 -10.15 1.79
N ILE A 177 6.03 -10.46 0.67
CA ILE A 177 6.91 -9.49 -0.01
C ILE A 177 6.13 -8.22 -0.35
N LEU A 178 4.91 -8.37 -0.89
CA LEU A 178 4.03 -7.24 -1.21
C LEU A 178 3.53 -6.47 0.03
N ALA A 179 3.36 -7.16 1.15
CA ALA A 179 3.06 -6.50 2.42
C ALA A 179 4.23 -5.61 2.86
N TYR A 180 5.46 -6.14 2.86
CA TYR A 180 6.64 -5.37 3.23
C TYR A 180 6.94 -4.22 2.26
N SER A 181 6.71 -4.40 0.96
CA SER A 181 6.79 -3.29 0.02
C SER A 181 5.77 -2.20 0.32
N SER A 182 4.53 -2.57 0.65
CA SER A 182 3.51 -1.57 1.00
C SER A 182 3.93 -0.76 2.24
N ILE A 183 4.50 -1.41 3.26
CA ILE A 183 5.01 -0.73 4.46
C ILE A 183 6.12 0.26 4.09
N ALA A 184 7.05 -0.13 3.22
CA ALA A 184 8.13 0.75 2.77
C ALA A 184 7.60 1.96 1.96
N HIS A 185 6.67 1.75 1.03
CA HIS A 185 6.10 2.85 0.25
C HIS A 185 5.26 3.81 1.09
N LEU A 186 4.50 3.29 2.05
CA LEU A 186 3.77 4.12 3.02
C LEU A 186 4.74 4.94 3.87
N GLY A 187 5.92 4.42 4.21
CA GLY A 187 6.96 5.17 4.88
C GLY A 187 7.39 6.41 4.09
N TRP A 188 7.64 6.26 2.80
CA TRP A 188 7.95 7.40 1.91
C TRP A 188 6.83 8.45 1.87
N MET A 189 5.56 8.01 1.82
CA MET A 189 4.40 8.91 1.83
C MET A 189 4.32 9.73 3.13
N ILE A 190 4.62 9.11 4.26
CA ILE A 190 4.51 9.74 5.59
C ILE A 190 5.70 10.67 5.88
N ILE A 191 6.91 10.34 5.40
CA ILE A 191 8.08 11.22 5.56
C ILE A 191 7.84 12.59 4.95
N ILE A 192 7.24 12.65 3.75
CA ILE A 192 7.09 13.91 2.99
C ILE A 192 5.84 14.71 3.38
N LEU A 193 4.86 14.09 4.03
CA LEU A 193 3.59 14.71 4.40
C LEU A 193 3.68 16.05 5.13
N PRO A 194 4.56 16.24 6.13
CA PRO A 194 4.66 17.53 6.80
C PRO A 194 5.32 18.64 5.97
N PHE A 195 6.06 18.31 4.91
CA PHE A 195 6.79 19.30 4.11
C PHE A 195 6.07 19.67 2.83
N SER A 196 5.51 18.68 2.13
CA SER A 196 4.76 18.92 0.89
C SER A 196 3.64 17.90 0.74
N SER A 197 2.43 18.34 1.09
CA SER A 197 1.22 17.54 0.95
C SER A 197 0.89 17.13 -0.50
N PRO A 198 1.13 17.92 -1.58
CA PRO A 198 0.79 17.48 -2.94
C PRO A 198 1.66 16.30 -3.40
N LEU A 199 2.91 16.28 -2.94
CA LEU A 199 3.88 15.24 -3.27
C LEU A 199 3.47 13.90 -2.64
N THR A 200 2.83 13.91 -1.46
CA THR A 200 2.21 12.70 -0.89
C THR A 200 1.15 12.11 -1.81
N LEU A 201 0.27 12.95 -2.37
CA LEU A 201 -0.80 12.50 -3.26
C LEU A 201 -0.23 11.89 -4.54
N LEU A 202 0.78 12.53 -5.13
CA LEU A 202 1.51 12.00 -6.28
C LEU A 202 2.13 10.62 -5.98
N THR A 203 2.75 10.46 -4.81
CA THR A 203 3.33 9.17 -4.40
C THR A 203 2.28 8.10 -4.15
N LEU A 204 1.10 8.48 -3.64
CA LEU A 204 -0.05 7.58 -3.49
C LEU A 204 -0.58 7.12 -4.85
N PHE A 205 -0.80 8.03 -5.80
CA PHE A 205 -1.29 7.67 -7.14
C PHE A 205 -0.35 6.73 -7.88
N THR A 206 0.96 7.03 -7.87
CA THR A 206 1.96 6.16 -8.49
C THR A 206 2.01 4.78 -7.81
N TYR A 207 1.94 4.72 -6.48
CA TYR A 207 1.86 3.47 -5.73
C TYR A 207 0.61 2.64 -6.06
N LEU A 208 -0.57 3.25 -6.16
CA LEU A 208 -1.82 2.57 -6.49
C LEU A 208 -1.75 1.93 -7.90
N MET A 209 -1.22 2.65 -8.88
CA MET A 209 -1.05 2.12 -10.24
C MET A 209 -0.06 0.94 -10.28
N MET A 210 1.09 1.08 -9.61
CA MET A 210 2.10 0.01 -9.56
C MET A 210 1.58 -1.25 -8.85
N THR A 211 0.96 -1.10 -7.68
CA THR A 211 0.43 -2.26 -6.94
C THR A 211 -0.72 -2.93 -7.66
N PHE A 212 -1.64 -2.17 -8.26
CA PHE A 212 -2.73 -2.73 -9.06
C PHE A 212 -2.19 -3.56 -10.23
N SER A 213 -1.21 -3.04 -10.98
CA SER A 213 -0.59 -3.77 -12.10
C SER A 213 0.10 -5.06 -11.64
N LEU A 214 0.77 -5.04 -10.49
CA LEU A 214 1.47 -6.20 -9.96
C LEU A 214 0.50 -7.27 -9.44
N PHE A 215 -0.48 -6.92 -8.60
CA PHE A 215 -1.48 -7.88 -8.13
C PHE A 215 -2.28 -8.49 -9.28
N SER A 216 -2.66 -7.69 -10.27
CA SER A 216 -3.38 -8.21 -11.46
C SER A 216 -2.51 -9.16 -12.29
N SER A 217 -1.21 -8.89 -12.44
CA SER A 217 -0.28 -9.85 -13.07
C SER A 217 -0.23 -11.18 -12.33
N PHE A 218 -0.15 -11.16 -10.99
CA PHE A 218 -0.12 -12.38 -10.18
C PHE A 218 -1.47 -13.11 -10.16
N MET A 219 -2.59 -12.40 -10.27
CA MET A 219 -3.91 -13.03 -10.42
C MET A 219 -4.04 -13.79 -11.76
N LEU A 220 -3.46 -13.27 -12.85
CA LEU A 220 -3.43 -13.96 -14.14
C LEU A 220 -2.50 -15.17 -14.14
N ILE A 221 -1.31 -15.05 -13.54
CA ILE A 221 -0.34 -16.14 -13.45
C ILE A 221 -0.79 -17.22 -12.43
N ARG A 222 -1.65 -16.85 -11.47
CA ARG A 222 -2.16 -17.69 -10.37
C ARG A 222 -1.06 -18.27 -9.49
N THR A 223 -0.03 -17.48 -9.18
CA THR A 223 1.11 -17.88 -8.35
C THR A 223 1.20 -17.08 -7.06
N THR A 224 1.64 -17.74 -6.00
CA THR A 224 1.70 -17.16 -4.64
C THR A 224 3.06 -17.36 -3.97
N HIS A 225 3.92 -18.20 -4.55
CA HIS A 225 5.27 -18.54 -4.07
C HIS A 225 6.29 -18.27 -5.18
N ILE A 226 7.53 -17.97 -4.79
CA ILE A 226 8.63 -17.72 -5.75
C ILE A 226 8.89 -18.93 -6.66
N ASN A 227 8.87 -20.15 -6.11
CA ASN A 227 9.16 -21.35 -6.91
C ASN A 227 8.08 -21.58 -7.98
N SER A 228 6.79 -21.37 -7.66
CA SER A 228 5.74 -21.50 -8.66
C SER A 228 5.76 -20.34 -9.66
N LEU A 229 6.17 -19.16 -9.22
CA LEU A 229 6.39 -17.99 -10.05
C LEU A 229 7.50 -18.26 -11.10
N SER A 230 8.59 -18.96 -10.75
CA SER A 230 9.70 -19.28 -11.67
C SER A 230 9.29 -20.08 -12.91
N THR A 231 8.24 -20.92 -12.84
CA THR A 231 7.77 -21.71 -14.00
C THR A 231 6.79 -20.96 -14.91
N SER A 232 6.50 -19.69 -14.61
CA SER A 232 5.50 -18.92 -15.35
C SER A 232 5.95 -18.47 -16.74
N TRP A 233 7.27 -18.38 -16.99
CA TRP A 233 7.83 -17.98 -18.29
C TRP A 233 7.34 -18.88 -19.42
N ALA A 234 7.17 -20.17 -19.13
CA ALA A 234 6.65 -21.14 -20.08
C ALA A 234 5.16 -20.94 -20.37
N LYS A 235 4.36 -20.40 -19.45
CA LYS A 235 2.90 -20.29 -19.59
C LYS A 235 2.47 -19.01 -20.32
N ILE A 236 3.00 -17.86 -19.89
CA ILE A 236 2.59 -16.54 -20.40
C ILE A 236 3.84 -15.66 -20.58
N PRO A 237 4.68 -15.91 -21.60
CA PRO A 237 6.00 -15.29 -21.74
C PRO A 237 5.94 -13.75 -21.80
N ALA A 238 4.96 -13.19 -22.50
CA ALA A 238 4.80 -11.74 -22.63
C ALA A 238 4.53 -11.06 -21.28
N LEU A 239 3.67 -11.65 -20.43
CA LEU A 239 3.41 -11.12 -19.09
C LEU A 239 4.63 -11.30 -18.19
N THR A 240 5.31 -12.45 -18.28
CA THR A 240 6.50 -12.65 -17.47
C THR A 240 7.59 -11.65 -17.80
N ALA A 241 7.76 -11.24 -19.06
CA ALA A 241 8.73 -10.22 -19.46
C ALA A 241 8.40 -8.82 -18.89
N SER A 242 7.12 -8.48 -18.71
CA SER A 242 6.71 -7.16 -18.19
C SER A 242 6.74 -7.05 -16.66
N VAL A 243 6.49 -8.13 -15.91
CA VAL A 243 6.48 -8.11 -14.43
C VAL A 243 7.78 -7.60 -13.80
N PRO A 244 9.00 -7.98 -14.27
CA PRO A 244 10.25 -7.38 -13.81
C PRO A 244 10.28 -5.86 -13.91
N LEU A 245 9.77 -5.28 -15.01
CA LEU A 245 9.74 -3.82 -15.17
C LEU A 245 8.85 -3.16 -14.12
N ILE A 246 7.72 -3.77 -13.77
CA ILE A 246 6.83 -3.30 -12.70
C ILE A 246 7.51 -3.43 -11.32
N LEU A 247 8.22 -4.54 -11.07
CA LEU A 247 8.96 -4.74 -9.82
C LEU A 247 10.09 -3.71 -9.67
N LEU A 248 10.81 -3.42 -10.74
CA LEU A 248 11.87 -2.41 -10.76
C LEU A 248 11.30 -0.99 -10.66
N SER A 249 10.09 -0.73 -11.18
CA SER A 249 9.40 0.54 -10.99
C SER A 249 9.04 0.75 -9.51
N LEU A 250 8.54 -0.28 -8.81
CA LEU A 250 8.35 -0.22 -7.35
C LEU A 250 9.68 0.00 -6.59
N GLY A 251 10.76 -0.60 -7.08
CA GLY A 251 12.13 -0.35 -6.62
C GLY A 251 12.56 1.11 -6.80
N GLY A 252 11.97 1.83 -7.75
CA GLY A 252 12.27 3.22 -8.06
C GLY A 252 13.61 3.36 -8.79
N LEU A 253 13.86 2.51 -9.79
CA LEU A 253 15.03 2.64 -10.66
C LEU A 253 14.78 3.65 -11.80
N PRO A 254 15.73 4.55 -12.12
CA PRO A 254 15.69 5.27 -13.40
C PRO A 254 15.87 4.24 -14.52
N PRO A 255 15.10 4.23 -15.62
CA PRO A 255 14.21 5.25 -16.21
C PRO A 255 12.69 5.08 -15.94
N LEU A 256 12.30 4.29 -14.93
CA LEU A 256 10.90 3.90 -14.69
C LEU A 256 10.15 4.90 -13.81
N THR A 257 8.83 4.80 -13.78
CA THR A 257 7.97 5.85 -13.20
C THR A 257 8.04 5.94 -11.69
N GLY A 258 8.28 4.83 -10.98
CA GLY A 258 8.43 4.87 -9.53
C GLY A 258 9.70 5.54 -9.03
N PHE A 259 10.64 5.90 -9.92
CA PHE A 259 11.77 6.78 -9.57
C PHE A 259 11.30 8.22 -9.30
N LEU A 260 10.31 8.70 -10.06
CA LEU A 260 9.75 10.05 -9.98
C LEU A 260 9.40 10.47 -8.55
N PRO A 261 8.53 9.75 -7.81
CA PRO A 261 8.15 10.17 -6.46
C PRO A 261 9.33 10.17 -5.49
N LYS A 262 10.20 9.16 -5.53
CA LYS A 262 11.34 9.06 -4.60
C LYS A 262 12.35 10.18 -4.84
N TRP A 263 12.62 10.50 -6.10
CA TRP A 263 13.52 11.58 -6.47
C TRP A 263 13.01 12.94 -5.98
N LEU A 264 11.73 13.25 -6.23
CA LEU A 264 11.13 14.50 -5.77
C LEU A 264 11.07 14.60 -4.24
N ILE A 265 10.75 13.50 -3.53
CA ILE A 265 10.79 13.49 -2.06
C ILE A 265 12.21 13.81 -1.55
N LEU A 266 13.23 13.18 -2.13
CA LEU A 266 14.61 13.44 -1.72
C LEU A 266 15.00 14.90 -1.96
N GLN A 267 14.58 15.47 -3.09
CA GLN A 267 14.81 16.89 -3.38
C GLN A 267 14.17 17.80 -2.32
N GLU A 268 12.90 17.59 -1.98
CA GLU A 268 12.22 18.39 -0.94
C GLU A 268 12.85 18.22 0.44
N LEU A 269 13.24 17.00 0.83
CA LEU A 269 13.92 16.78 2.10
C LEU A 269 15.27 17.50 2.19
N THR A 270 16.02 17.56 1.08
CA THR A 270 17.28 18.31 1.04
C THR A 270 17.08 19.83 1.09
N LYS A 271 15.98 20.35 0.55
CA LYS A 271 15.62 21.79 0.66
C LYS A 271 15.30 22.19 2.11
N GLN A 272 14.83 21.27 2.93
CA GLN A 272 14.48 21.47 4.33
C GLN A 272 15.65 21.13 5.29
N ASP A 273 16.88 21.03 4.78
CA ASP A 273 18.10 20.65 5.53
C ASP A 273 18.06 19.27 6.22
N LEU A 274 17.12 18.39 5.85
CA LEU A 274 16.98 17.02 6.39
C LEU A 274 17.81 15.99 5.62
N THR A 275 19.04 16.35 5.27
CA THR A 275 19.99 15.50 4.55
C THR A 275 20.27 14.14 5.22
N PRO A 276 20.41 13.99 6.56
CA PRO A 276 20.64 12.67 7.15
C PRO A 276 19.43 11.73 7.02
N ILE A 277 18.20 12.27 7.12
CA ILE A 277 16.97 11.49 6.95
C ILE A 277 16.83 11.04 5.50
N ALA A 278 17.08 11.95 4.55
CA ALA A 278 17.03 11.66 3.13
C ALA A 278 18.01 10.55 2.72
N THR A 279 19.27 10.64 3.17
CA THR A 279 20.30 9.63 2.87
C THR A 279 19.96 8.26 3.46
N LEU A 280 19.45 8.22 4.71
CA LEU A 280 19.08 6.96 5.35
C LEU A 280 17.83 6.32 4.71
N ALA A 281 16.84 7.13 4.31
CA ALA A 281 15.68 6.67 3.55
C ALA A 281 16.09 6.12 2.17
N ALA A 282 17.01 6.80 1.47
CA ALA A 282 17.54 6.34 0.19
C ALA A 282 18.27 4.99 0.32
N LEU A 283 19.19 4.86 1.28
CA LEU A 283 19.94 3.62 1.51
C LEU A 283 19.04 2.46 1.92
N SER A 284 18.06 2.69 2.80
CA SER A 284 17.12 1.64 3.21
C SER A 284 16.22 1.16 2.05
N SER A 285 15.93 2.02 1.08
CA SER A 285 15.18 1.63 -0.12
C SER A 285 15.94 0.64 -1.02
N LEU A 286 17.27 0.60 -0.96
CA LEU A 286 18.08 -0.38 -1.71
C LEU A 286 17.81 -1.83 -1.24
N PHE A 287 17.48 -2.03 0.05
CA PHE A 287 17.07 -3.36 0.52
C PHE A 287 15.78 -3.81 -0.16
N SER A 288 14.84 -2.89 -0.39
CA SER A 288 13.62 -3.22 -1.13
C SER A 288 13.89 -3.58 -2.59
N LEU A 289 14.79 -2.84 -3.21
CA LEU A 289 15.22 -3.09 -4.58
C LEU A 289 15.87 -4.48 -4.72
N TYR A 290 16.67 -4.91 -3.74
CA TYR A 290 17.29 -6.23 -3.77
C TYR A 290 16.26 -7.38 -3.83
N PHE A 291 15.22 -7.38 -3.01
CA PHE A 291 14.25 -8.47 -3.07
C PHE A 291 13.40 -8.44 -4.34
N TYR A 292 13.21 -7.26 -4.96
CA TYR A 292 12.62 -7.16 -6.31
C TYR A 292 13.53 -7.72 -7.39
N LEU A 293 14.84 -7.44 -7.34
CA LEU A 293 15.82 -8.04 -8.25
C LEU A 293 15.88 -9.56 -8.11
N ARG A 294 15.79 -10.07 -6.87
CA ARG A 294 15.70 -11.52 -6.64
C ARG A 294 14.47 -12.12 -7.33
N LEU A 295 13.32 -11.45 -7.23
CA LEU A 295 12.10 -11.90 -7.90
C LEU A 295 12.24 -11.86 -9.43
N SER A 296 12.75 -10.77 -10.01
CA SER A 296 12.96 -10.66 -11.45
C SER A 296 13.94 -11.71 -11.98
N TYR A 297 15.00 -11.98 -11.21
CA TYR A 297 15.99 -13.01 -11.53
C TYR A 297 15.37 -14.40 -11.63
N THR A 298 14.57 -14.79 -10.64
CA THR A 298 13.88 -16.09 -10.64
C THR A 298 12.80 -16.23 -11.71
N MET A 299 12.30 -15.11 -12.23
CA MET A 299 11.18 -15.07 -13.15
C MET A 299 11.56 -15.10 -14.63
N THR A 300 12.56 -14.30 -14.99
CA THR A 300 12.82 -13.96 -16.39
C THR A 300 14.28 -14.04 -16.78
N LEU A 301 15.19 -13.57 -15.91
CA LEU A 301 16.61 -13.53 -16.23
C LEU A 301 17.22 -14.94 -16.23
N THR A 302 16.60 -15.89 -15.53
CA THR A 302 16.98 -17.30 -15.55
C THR A 302 15.79 -18.18 -15.92
N MET A 303 16.08 -19.30 -16.59
CA MET A 303 15.10 -20.32 -16.89
C MET A 303 15.20 -21.45 -15.86
N SER A 304 14.21 -21.57 -14.99
CA SER A 304 14.11 -22.70 -14.06
C SER A 304 13.58 -23.95 -14.77
N PRO A 305 13.92 -25.17 -14.29
CA PRO A 305 13.35 -26.41 -14.83
C PRO A 305 11.82 -26.41 -14.67
N ASN A 306 11.11 -26.85 -15.71
CA ASN A 306 9.65 -26.93 -15.73
C ASN A 306 9.18 -28.40 -15.73
N ASN A 307 7.99 -28.63 -15.19
CA ASN A 307 7.38 -29.96 -15.14
C ASN A 307 6.68 -30.27 -16.48
N PRO A 308 6.59 -31.54 -16.91
CA PRO A 308 5.96 -31.92 -18.18
C PRO A 308 4.47 -31.51 -18.25
N THR A 309 3.76 -31.52 -17.13
CA THR A 309 2.36 -31.03 -17.04
C THR A 309 2.22 -29.54 -17.33
N GLY A 310 3.31 -28.77 -17.28
CA GLY A 310 3.35 -27.36 -17.64
C GLY A 310 3.12 -27.07 -19.13
N THR A 311 3.18 -28.09 -19.99
CA THR A 311 2.92 -27.97 -21.44
C THR A 311 1.43 -28.00 -21.80
N LEU A 312 0.58 -28.56 -20.93
CA LEU A 312 -0.87 -28.62 -21.12
C LEU A 312 -1.54 -27.25 -21.33
N PRO A 313 -1.26 -26.20 -20.51
CA PRO A 313 -1.89 -24.89 -20.70
C PRO A 313 -1.52 -24.20 -22.01
N TRP A 314 -0.48 -24.63 -22.74
CA TRP A 314 -0.08 -24.01 -24.02
C TRP A 314 -1.16 -24.12 -25.10
N ARG A 315 -2.03 -25.12 -25.00
CA ARG A 315 -3.11 -25.33 -25.98
C ARG A 315 -4.36 -24.52 -25.65
N LEU A 316 -4.42 -23.88 -24.48
CA LEU A 316 -5.58 -23.13 -24.02
C LEU A 316 -5.37 -21.63 -24.26
N ASN A 317 -6.38 -20.99 -24.84
CA ASN A 317 -6.41 -19.53 -24.98
C ASN A 317 -7.20 -18.93 -23.79
N PRO A 318 -6.54 -18.32 -22.79
CA PRO A 318 -7.24 -17.74 -21.66
C PRO A 318 -8.04 -16.50 -22.09
N ARG A 319 -9.35 -16.48 -21.80
CA ARG A 319 -10.21 -15.31 -21.97
C ARG A 319 -10.27 -14.52 -20.67
N HIS A 320 -9.31 -13.62 -20.47
CA HIS A 320 -9.30 -12.68 -19.35
C HIS A 320 -9.35 -11.25 -19.87
N ASN A 321 -10.02 -10.36 -19.11
CA ASN A 321 -10.02 -8.94 -19.43
C ASN A 321 -8.65 -8.34 -19.05
N THR A 322 -7.75 -8.22 -20.03
CA THR A 322 -6.38 -7.74 -19.83
C THR A 322 -6.23 -6.24 -20.05
N LEU A 323 -7.27 -5.54 -20.50
CA LEU A 323 -7.23 -4.10 -20.75
C LEU A 323 -6.82 -3.26 -19.53
N PRO A 324 -7.37 -3.45 -18.31
CA PRO A 324 -6.95 -2.65 -17.15
C PRO A 324 -5.51 -2.96 -16.73
N LEU A 325 -5.06 -4.21 -16.90
CA LEU A 325 -3.65 -4.54 -16.69
C LEU A 325 -2.78 -3.81 -17.71
N ALA A 326 -3.09 -3.89 -19.00
CA ALA A 326 -2.29 -3.26 -20.04
C ALA A 326 -2.11 -1.75 -19.78
N LEU A 327 -3.20 -1.03 -19.52
CA LEU A 327 -3.17 0.40 -19.19
C LEU A 327 -2.32 0.70 -17.95
N THR A 328 -2.47 -0.08 -16.88
CA THR A 328 -1.69 0.15 -15.66
C THR A 328 -0.23 -0.26 -15.82
N THR A 329 0.10 -1.23 -16.67
CA THR A 329 1.50 -1.58 -16.96
C THR A 329 2.21 -0.54 -17.84
N THR A 330 1.50 0.07 -18.79
CA THR A 330 2.12 1.12 -19.61
C THR A 330 2.37 2.38 -18.79
N THR A 331 1.45 2.76 -17.90
CA THR A 331 1.64 3.90 -16.99
C THR A 331 2.72 3.67 -15.94
N THR A 332 3.04 2.42 -15.57
CA THR A 332 4.13 2.15 -14.61
C THR A 332 5.52 2.15 -15.26
N ILE A 333 5.59 2.06 -16.59
CA ILE A 333 6.86 2.02 -17.32
C ILE A 333 7.19 3.39 -17.94
N PHE A 334 6.23 4.05 -18.59
CA PHE A 334 6.51 5.16 -19.52
C PHE A 334 6.13 6.57 -19.04
N LEU A 335 5.64 6.75 -17.82
CA LEU A 335 5.17 8.06 -17.31
C LEU A 335 6.31 9.03 -16.91
N LEU A 336 7.57 8.58 -16.83
CA LEU A 336 8.68 9.42 -16.33
C LEU A 336 8.99 10.65 -17.20
N PRO A 337 8.96 10.61 -18.55
CA PRO A 337 9.13 11.81 -19.37
C PRO A 337 8.02 12.86 -19.19
N ALA A 338 6.85 12.46 -18.66
CA ALA A 338 5.74 13.37 -18.38
C ALA A 338 5.88 14.10 -17.03
N THR A 339 7.02 13.98 -16.35
CA THR A 339 7.33 14.67 -15.09
C THR A 339 6.96 16.16 -15.07
N PRO A 340 7.34 17.01 -16.04
CA PRO A 340 7.03 18.44 -15.95
C PRO A 340 5.52 18.72 -16.02
N ALA A 341 4.78 17.95 -16.82
CA ALA A 341 3.33 18.08 -16.91
C ALA A 341 2.64 17.66 -15.61
N ILE A 342 3.15 16.60 -14.96
CA ILE A 342 2.63 16.13 -13.67
C ILE A 342 2.92 17.15 -12.57
N LEU A 343 4.13 17.71 -12.53
CA LEU A 343 4.48 18.76 -11.54
C LEU A 343 3.58 19.99 -11.69
N ALA A 344 3.34 20.44 -12.93
CA ALA A 344 2.44 21.56 -13.20
C ALA A 344 1.01 21.29 -12.70
N LEU A 345 0.50 20.06 -12.80
CA LEU A 345 -0.83 19.68 -12.30
C LEU A 345 -0.93 19.70 -10.77
N PHE A 346 0.12 19.30 -10.07
CA PHE A 346 0.13 19.25 -8.60
C PHE A 346 0.60 20.56 -7.96
N THR A 347 0.90 21.59 -8.76
CA THR A 347 1.43 22.89 -8.31
C THR A 347 2.54 22.73 -7.26
N LEU A 348 3.46 21.80 -7.55
CA LEU A 348 4.74 21.64 -6.86
C LEU A 348 5.79 22.46 -7.60
#